data_AF-A0A923A2V3-F1
#
_entry.id   AF-A0A923A2V3-F1
#
_cell.length_a   1.000
_cell.length_b   1.000
_cell.length_c   1.000
_cell.angle_alpha   90.00
_cell.angle_beta   90.00
_cell.angle_gamma   90.00
#
_symmetry.space_group_name_H-M   'P 1'
#
loop_
_entity.id
_entity.type
_entity.pdbx_description
1 polymer ?
#
loop_
_entity_poly.entity_id
_entity_poly.type
_entity_poly.pdbx_seq_one_letter_code
_entity_poly.pdbx_strand_id
1 'polypeptide(L)'
;MEIEPIKLLLIEDNPSDAMLIQKLLGKEGCPIYDVHVANSLSSGLNYIKNMDFHIIFLDLNLPDSKNIDTYLILREQAPELPVIVLTGMENQELANLVLREGAQDCFLKGRIDIDLLEKSICYSLERKKVELALRDANENLEEKVKQRTEKLKETVAKLEVEITERKKAEEELKAIHEKLREQVAEQTEELRETIDQLNVQLEERQLVSEALHESEEQFRSLVANLPGAVYRFRIDSEWTLEYISEMIEEITGFPPSFFIRNRVRSYRSIIHPDDLEKVDKAIQEGLDPMKSIYVEYRIIDANNHIRWFIEKGQAIFSELGQPLWLDGSIFDDSERKRAEDALQEANKELQRLAIMDGLTQIPNRRRFDEHLANEWNRMKRDRKPVSLILCDIDFFKFYNDNYGHQKGDGCLQAVARAIHQVAKRSSDLAARYGGEEFALILPDTDISGAIYVAEKVRQTIAELKIPHGYSKADRHVTLSLGVASRIPVQDSLPEDLIKEADDALYQAKKQGRNCVFSGKPEM
;
A
#
# COMPACT_ATOMS: atom_id res chain seq x y z
N MET A 1 -69.26 -87.50 -39.13
CA MET A 1 -70.04 -86.45 -39.81
C MET A 1 -71.15 -87.18 -40.52
N GLU A 2 -72.40 -86.92 -40.14
CA GLU A 2 -73.53 -87.24 -41.01
C GLU A 2 -73.22 -86.59 -42.35
N ILE A 3 -73.00 -87.39 -43.38
CA ILE A 3 -72.70 -86.87 -44.72
C ILE A 3 -74.04 -86.36 -45.23
N GLU A 4 -74.24 -85.03 -45.15
CA GLU A 4 -75.41 -84.41 -45.76
C GLU A 4 -75.43 -84.79 -47.24
N PRO A 5 -76.58 -85.29 -47.74
CA PRO A 5 -76.64 -85.71 -49.12
C PRO A 5 -76.45 -84.51 -50.05
N ILE A 6 -75.62 -84.69 -51.07
CA ILE A 6 -75.40 -83.64 -52.09
C ILE A 6 -76.69 -83.54 -52.90
N LYS A 7 -77.50 -82.53 -52.58
CA LYS A 7 -78.69 -82.16 -53.34
C LYS A 7 -78.30 -81.77 -54.77
N LEU A 8 -78.73 -82.57 -55.73
CA LEU A 8 -78.45 -82.41 -57.15
C LEU A 8 -79.77 -82.22 -57.89
N LEU A 9 -79.84 -81.18 -58.72
CA LEU A 9 -80.98 -80.98 -59.60
C LEU A 9 -80.63 -81.48 -61.00
N LEU A 10 -81.31 -82.51 -61.48
CA LEU A 10 -81.18 -83.02 -62.84
C LEU A 10 -82.35 -82.50 -63.68
N ILE A 11 -82.06 -81.70 -64.71
CA ILE A 11 -83.05 -81.15 -65.63
C ILE A 11 -82.93 -81.93 -66.94
N GLU A 12 -83.82 -82.90 -67.16
CA GLU A 12 -83.78 -83.87 -68.25
C GLU A 12 -85.22 -84.31 -68.60
N ASP A 13 -85.60 -84.18 -69.87
CA ASP A 13 -86.97 -84.45 -70.33
C ASP A 13 -87.18 -85.90 -70.74
N ASN A 14 -86.10 -86.60 -71.14
CA ASN A 14 -86.13 -88.00 -71.50
C ASN A 14 -86.07 -88.88 -70.24
N PRO A 15 -87.14 -89.61 -69.88
CA PRO A 15 -87.18 -90.42 -68.66
C PRO A 15 -86.15 -91.57 -68.67
N SER A 16 -85.74 -92.03 -69.85
CA SER A 16 -84.71 -93.08 -69.96
C SER A 16 -83.32 -92.54 -69.62
N ASP A 17 -83.01 -91.33 -70.07
CA ASP A 17 -81.74 -90.67 -69.79
C ASP A 17 -81.68 -90.23 -68.32
N ALA A 18 -82.78 -89.69 -67.79
CA ALA A 18 -82.91 -89.34 -66.37
C ALA A 18 -82.71 -90.56 -65.45
N MET A 19 -83.34 -91.70 -65.77
CA MET A 19 -83.14 -92.96 -65.03
C MET A 19 -81.70 -93.46 -65.13
N LEU A 20 -81.04 -93.30 -66.28
CA LEU A 20 -79.65 -93.71 -66.46
C LEU A 20 -78.72 -92.90 -65.54
N ILE A 21 -78.87 -91.58 -65.52
CA ILE A 21 -78.07 -90.69 -64.66
C ILE A 21 -78.34 -90.96 -63.17
N GLN A 22 -79.61 -91.12 -62.77
CA GLN A 22 -79.97 -91.51 -61.40
C GLN A 22 -79.35 -92.84 -60.99
N LYS A 23 -79.37 -93.84 -61.88
CA LYS A 23 -78.77 -95.15 -61.62
C LYS A 23 -77.24 -95.10 -61.56
N LEU A 24 -76.62 -94.24 -62.36
CA LEU A 24 -75.18 -93.99 -62.29
C LEU A 24 -74.81 -93.34 -60.96
N LEU A 25 -75.55 -92.33 -60.52
CA LEU A 25 -75.31 -91.65 -59.23
C LEU A 25 -75.68 -92.51 -58.00
N GLY A 26 -76.50 -93.54 -58.16
CA GLY A 26 -76.99 -94.42 -57.08
C GLY A 26 -76.23 -95.75 -56.88
N LYS A 27 -75.04 -95.92 -57.47
CA LYS A 27 -74.24 -97.16 -57.37
C LYS A 27 -73.43 -97.21 -56.06
N GLU A 28 -73.21 -98.40 -55.48
CA GLU A 28 -72.41 -98.58 -54.26
C GLU A 28 -71.02 -97.95 -54.41
N GLY A 29 -70.68 -97.00 -53.51
CA GLY A 29 -69.40 -96.29 -53.49
C GLY A 29 -69.46 -94.78 -53.76
N CYS A 30 -70.59 -94.23 -54.21
CA CYS A 30 -70.77 -92.78 -54.41
C CYS A 30 -71.28 -92.05 -53.14
N PRO A 31 -71.06 -90.72 -53.03
CA PRO A 31 -71.76 -89.86 -52.07
C PRO A 31 -73.28 -90.05 -52.17
N ILE A 32 -74.01 -89.92 -51.06
CA ILE A 32 -75.48 -89.95 -51.11
C ILE A 32 -75.92 -88.70 -51.88
N TYR A 33 -76.33 -88.85 -53.13
CA TYR A 33 -76.92 -87.77 -53.91
C TYR A 33 -78.43 -87.76 -53.69
N ASP A 34 -78.97 -86.62 -53.28
CA ASP A 34 -80.40 -86.37 -53.27
C ASP A 34 -80.78 -85.76 -54.64
N VAL A 35 -81.15 -86.63 -55.59
CA VAL A 35 -81.36 -86.25 -57.00
C VAL A 35 -82.82 -85.88 -57.24
N HIS A 36 -83.06 -84.60 -57.51
CA HIS A 36 -84.37 -84.08 -57.92
C HIS A 36 -84.42 -83.97 -59.43
N VAL A 37 -85.46 -84.50 -60.07
CA VAL A 37 -85.59 -84.49 -61.54
C VAL A 37 -86.65 -83.51 -61.99
N ALA A 38 -86.27 -82.61 -62.89
CA ALA A 38 -87.16 -81.70 -63.58
C ALA A 38 -87.20 -82.07 -65.06
N ASN A 39 -88.41 -82.16 -65.63
CA ASN A 39 -88.64 -82.53 -67.03
C ASN A 39 -88.71 -81.34 -68.01
N SER A 40 -88.46 -80.12 -67.51
CA SER A 40 -88.42 -78.89 -68.28
C SER A 40 -87.58 -77.85 -67.54
N LEU A 41 -87.05 -76.85 -68.26
CA LEU A 41 -86.22 -75.80 -67.67
C LEU A 41 -87.03 -74.98 -66.65
N SER A 42 -88.28 -74.67 -66.99
CA SER A 42 -89.20 -73.93 -66.12
C SER A 42 -89.47 -74.68 -64.81
N SER A 43 -89.60 -76.01 -64.87
CA SER A 43 -89.74 -76.86 -63.69
C SER A 43 -88.47 -76.84 -62.84
N GLY A 44 -87.29 -76.93 -63.47
CA GLY A 44 -86.00 -76.85 -62.79
C GLY A 44 -85.76 -75.52 -62.08
N LEU A 45 -86.07 -74.40 -62.74
CA LEU A 45 -85.98 -73.07 -62.13
C LEU A 45 -86.92 -72.90 -60.93
N ASN A 46 -88.10 -73.53 -60.99
CA ASN A 46 -89.01 -73.53 -59.84
C ASN A 46 -88.45 -74.35 -58.67
N TYR A 47 -87.76 -75.45 -58.93
CA TYR A 47 -87.04 -76.18 -57.88
C TYR A 47 -85.97 -75.30 -57.21
N ILE A 48 -85.12 -74.61 -58.00
CA ILE A 48 -84.02 -73.77 -57.47
C ILE A 48 -84.53 -72.64 -56.57
N LYS A 49 -85.72 -72.08 -56.84
CA LYS A 49 -86.30 -71.03 -55.99
C LYS A 49 -86.83 -71.55 -54.65
N ASN A 50 -87.26 -72.81 -54.61
CA ASN A 50 -87.94 -73.38 -53.45
C ASN A 50 -87.04 -74.29 -52.62
N MET A 51 -85.91 -74.73 -53.16
CA MET A 51 -84.97 -75.64 -52.51
C MET A 51 -83.53 -75.28 -52.88
N ASP A 52 -82.63 -75.37 -51.91
CA ASP A 52 -81.19 -75.23 -52.15
C ASP A 52 -80.62 -76.50 -52.79
N PHE A 53 -79.88 -76.32 -53.88
CA PHE A 53 -79.12 -77.36 -54.54
C PHE A 53 -77.63 -77.06 -54.41
N HIS A 54 -76.80 -78.09 -54.46
CA HIS A 54 -75.35 -77.93 -54.46
C HIS A 54 -74.80 -77.92 -55.88
N ILE A 55 -75.47 -78.59 -56.82
CA ILE A 55 -75.05 -78.68 -58.22
C ILE A 55 -76.25 -78.96 -59.12
N ILE A 56 -76.19 -78.46 -60.36
CA ILE A 56 -77.24 -78.65 -61.35
C ILE A 56 -76.68 -79.42 -62.54
N PHE A 57 -77.40 -80.45 -62.97
CA PHE A 57 -77.15 -81.19 -64.19
C PHE A 57 -78.19 -80.77 -65.21
N LEU A 58 -77.77 -80.26 -66.35
CA LEU A 58 -78.65 -79.64 -67.32
C LEU A 58 -78.56 -80.32 -68.68
N ASP A 59 -79.67 -80.86 -69.18
CA ASP A 59 -79.79 -81.12 -70.61
C ASP A 59 -80.08 -79.82 -71.37
N LEU A 60 -79.44 -79.67 -72.54
CA LEU A 60 -79.61 -78.49 -73.40
C LEU A 60 -80.88 -78.56 -74.25
N ASN A 61 -81.42 -79.75 -74.52
CA ASN A 61 -82.58 -79.94 -75.39
C ASN A 61 -83.82 -80.33 -74.60
N LEU A 62 -84.49 -79.33 -74.02
CA LEU A 62 -85.70 -79.51 -73.24
C LEU A 62 -86.96 -79.12 -74.05
N PRO A 63 -88.17 -79.46 -73.58
CA PRO A 63 -89.41 -79.17 -74.30
C PRO A 63 -89.68 -77.67 -74.41
N ASP A 64 -89.21 -76.89 -73.43
CA ASP A 64 -89.46 -75.47 -73.24
C ASP A 64 -88.25 -74.56 -73.51
N SER A 65 -87.05 -75.13 -73.67
CA SER A 65 -85.84 -74.40 -74.07
C SER A 65 -84.88 -75.31 -74.81
N LYS A 66 -84.13 -74.76 -75.78
CA LYS A 66 -83.24 -75.55 -76.64
C LYS A 66 -81.86 -74.92 -76.74
N ASN A 67 -80.85 -75.77 -76.95
CA ASN A 67 -79.46 -75.40 -77.15
C ASN A 67 -78.88 -74.57 -75.98
N ILE A 68 -77.97 -73.63 -76.25
CA ILE A 68 -77.24 -72.86 -75.24
C ILE A 68 -78.10 -71.87 -74.45
N ASP A 69 -79.22 -71.43 -75.03
CA ASP A 69 -80.14 -70.50 -74.35
C ASP A 69 -80.65 -71.11 -73.04
N THR A 70 -80.84 -72.43 -73.01
CA THR A 70 -81.16 -73.20 -71.81
C THR A 70 -80.16 -72.97 -70.67
N TYR A 71 -78.86 -72.97 -70.98
CA TYR A 71 -77.80 -72.79 -69.99
C TYR A 71 -77.67 -71.32 -69.53
N LEU A 72 -77.75 -70.36 -70.46
CA LEU A 72 -77.65 -68.95 -70.14
C LEU A 72 -78.76 -68.47 -69.20
N ILE A 73 -80.01 -68.89 -69.48
CA ILE A 73 -81.17 -68.57 -68.65
C ILE A 73 -81.02 -69.16 -67.23
N LEU A 74 -80.52 -70.40 -67.14
CA LEU A 74 -80.27 -71.04 -65.85
C LEU A 74 -79.19 -70.29 -65.04
N ARG A 75 -78.08 -69.91 -65.69
CA ARG A 75 -76.95 -69.24 -65.05
C ARG A 75 -77.30 -67.86 -64.49
N GLU A 76 -78.15 -67.10 -65.19
CA GLU A 76 -78.59 -65.79 -64.71
C GLU A 76 -79.45 -65.90 -63.43
N GLN A 77 -80.29 -66.94 -63.35
CA GLN A 77 -81.18 -67.15 -62.20
C GLN A 77 -80.47 -67.87 -61.04
N ALA A 78 -79.39 -68.60 -61.31
CA ALA A 78 -78.62 -69.35 -60.32
C ALA A 78 -77.10 -69.18 -60.51
N PRO A 79 -76.55 -67.94 -60.39
CA PRO A 79 -75.14 -67.67 -60.69
C PRO A 79 -74.17 -68.28 -59.68
N GLU A 80 -74.67 -68.64 -58.50
CA GLU A 80 -73.90 -69.20 -57.38
C GLU A 80 -73.78 -70.73 -57.46
N LEU A 81 -74.58 -71.40 -58.30
CA LEU A 81 -74.61 -72.87 -58.39
C LEU A 81 -73.72 -73.39 -59.51
N PRO A 82 -72.88 -74.41 -59.27
CA PRO A 82 -72.15 -75.06 -60.35
C PRO A 82 -73.15 -75.81 -61.25
N VAL A 83 -72.96 -75.67 -62.56
CA VAL A 83 -73.81 -76.30 -63.57
C VAL A 83 -72.94 -77.21 -64.45
N ILE A 84 -73.29 -78.49 -64.49
CA ILE A 84 -72.72 -79.49 -65.39
C ILE A 84 -73.75 -79.76 -66.50
N VAL A 85 -73.30 -79.73 -67.75
CA VAL A 85 -74.19 -79.87 -68.90
C VAL A 85 -74.12 -81.27 -69.51
N LEU A 86 -75.27 -81.83 -69.88
CA LEU A 86 -75.43 -83.11 -70.55
C LEU A 86 -75.90 -82.84 -71.99
N THR A 87 -75.18 -83.30 -73.01
CA THR A 87 -75.52 -83.04 -74.42
C THR A 87 -75.41 -84.28 -75.31
N GLY A 88 -76.22 -84.37 -76.38
CA GLY A 88 -76.26 -85.51 -77.31
C GLY A 88 -75.03 -85.62 -78.24
N MET A 89 -74.84 -86.80 -78.86
CA MET A 89 -73.61 -87.16 -79.60
C MET A 89 -73.30 -86.34 -80.87
N GLU A 90 -74.21 -85.51 -81.37
CA GLU A 90 -74.03 -84.82 -82.66
C GLU A 90 -73.59 -83.34 -82.57
N ASN A 91 -73.36 -82.79 -81.36
CA ASN A 91 -73.14 -81.34 -81.18
C ASN A 91 -71.91 -80.98 -80.33
N GLN A 92 -70.71 -81.26 -80.84
CA GLN A 92 -69.44 -80.96 -80.15
C GLN A 92 -69.13 -79.44 -80.08
N GLU A 93 -69.60 -78.64 -81.04
CA GLU A 93 -69.47 -77.18 -81.01
C GLU A 93 -70.27 -76.56 -79.85
N LEU A 94 -71.44 -77.12 -79.55
CA LEU A 94 -72.32 -76.65 -78.50
C LEU A 94 -71.70 -76.88 -77.10
N ALA A 95 -71.04 -78.02 -76.89
CA ALA A 95 -70.35 -78.34 -75.64
C ALA A 95 -69.23 -77.34 -75.31
N ASN A 96 -68.43 -76.96 -76.31
CA ASN A 96 -67.35 -75.98 -76.14
C ASN A 96 -67.88 -74.58 -75.83
N LEU A 97 -68.99 -74.20 -76.44
CA LEU A 97 -69.60 -72.89 -76.22
C LEU A 97 -70.10 -72.76 -74.78
N VAL A 98 -70.74 -73.80 -74.26
CA VAL A 98 -71.27 -73.85 -72.89
C VAL A 98 -70.17 -73.79 -71.84
N LEU A 99 -69.03 -74.47 -72.04
CA LEU A 99 -67.85 -74.37 -71.16
C LEU A 99 -67.24 -72.95 -71.15
N ARG A 100 -67.18 -72.28 -72.31
CA ARG A 100 -66.68 -70.88 -72.40
C ARG A 100 -67.60 -69.91 -71.67
N GLU A 101 -68.90 -70.14 -71.75
CA GLU A 101 -69.91 -69.40 -70.98
C GLU A 101 -69.97 -69.85 -69.51
N GLY A 102 -68.93 -70.51 -69.01
CA GLY A 102 -68.71 -70.75 -67.58
C GLY A 102 -69.44 -71.97 -67.01
N ALA A 103 -69.95 -72.87 -67.86
CA ALA A 103 -70.42 -74.15 -67.36
C ALA A 103 -69.22 -74.90 -66.80
N GLN A 104 -69.47 -75.63 -65.73
CA GLN A 104 -68.38 -76.18 -64.95
C GLN A 104 -67.80 -77.44 -65.60
N ASP A 105 -68.64 -78.19 -66.30
CA ASP A 105 -68.23 -79.29 -67.19
C ASP A 105 -69.34 -79.65 -68.19
N CYS A 106 -69.02 -80.46 -69.20
CA CYS A 106 -69.98 -80.90 -70.21
C CYS A 106 -69.75 -82.37 -70.63
N PHE A 107 -70.77 -83.22 -70.50
CA PHE A 107 -70.72 -84.65 -70.80
C PHE A 107 -71.59 -85.05 -72.00
N LEU A 108 -71.12 -86.01 -72.79
CA LEU A 108 -71.85 -86.57 -73.94
C LEU A 108 -72.75 -87.74 -73.52
N LYS A 109 -74.06 -87.62 -73.79
CA LYS A 109 -75.06 -88.67 -73.54
C LYS A 109 -74.66 -89.96 -74.27
N GLY A 110 -74.57 -91.07 -73.53
CA GLY A 110 -74.18 -92.40 -74.03
C GLY A 110 -72.69 -92.75 -73.92
N ARG A 111 -71.82 -91.84 -73.46
CA ARG A 111 -70.41 -92.11 -73.10
C ARG A 111 -70.03 -91.48 -71.75
N ILE A 112 -70.96 -91.49 -70.80
CA ILE A 112 -70.73 -90.90 -69.47
C ILE A 112 -69.94 -91.91 -68.63
N ASP A 113 -68.71 -91.53 -68.28
CA ASP A 113 -67.87 -92.26 -67.34
C ASP A 113 -68.12 -91.72 -65.92
N ILE A 114 -68.43 -92.63 -65.00
CA ILE A 114 -68.82 -92.32 -63.63
C ILE A 114 -67.67 -91.67 -62.84
N ASP A 115 -66.43 -92.11 -63.08
CA ASP A 115 -65.26 -91.62 -62.35
C ASP A 115 -64.90 -90.19 -62.76
N LEU A 116 -65.17 -89.84 -64.02
CA LEU A 116 -64.97 -88.48 -64.55
C LEU A 116 -66.06 -87.54 -64.08
N LEU A 117 -67.31 -87.99 -64.03
CA LEU A 117 -68.45 -87.22 -63.54
C LEU A 117 -68.30 -86.86 -62.06
N GLU A 118 -67.88 -87.82 -61.23
CA GLU A 118 -67.68 -87.59 -59.80
C GLU A 118 -66.56 -86.57 -59.52
N LYS A 119 -65.41 -86.72 -60.20
CA LYS A 119 -64.31 -85.74 -60.11
C LYS A 119 -64.77 -84.34 -60.50
N SER A 120 -65.58 -84.25 -61.54
CA SER A 120 -66.14 -82.98 -61.99
C SER A 120 -67.00 -82.32 -60.92
N ILE A 121 -67.94 -83.06 -60.32
CA ILE A 121 -68.77 -82.57 -59.20
C ILE A 121 -67.91 -82.09 -58.03
N CYS A 122 -66.93 -82.90 -57.59
CA CYS A 122 -66.06 -82.55 -56.46
C CYS A 122 -65.25 -81.28 -56.70
N TYR A 123 -64.59 -81.16 -57.86
CA TYR A 123 -63.82 -79.96 -58.20
C TYR A 123 -64.68 -78.70 -58.32
N SER A 124 -65.92 -78.86 -58.81
CA SER A 124 -66.89 -77.78 -58.91
C SER A 124 -67.20 -77.18 -57.53
N LEU A 125 -67.49 -78.03 -56.55
CA LEU A 125 -67.85 -77.62 -55.20
C LEU A 125 -66.64 -77.03 -54.44
N GLU A 126 -65.46 -77.66 -54.55
CA GLU A 126 -64.24 -77.15 -53.91
C GLU A 126 -63.85 -75.76 -54.40
N ARG A 127 -63.94 -75.53 -55.73
CA ARG A 127 -63.60 -74.23 -56.32
C ARG A 127 -64.50 -73.11 -55.79
N LYS A 128 -65.81 -73.36 -55.70
CA LYS A 128 -66.77 -72.37 -55.20
C LYS A 128 -66.54 -72.03 -53.72
N LYS A 129 -66.12 -73.03 -52.93
CA LYS A 129 -65.77 -72.83 -51.51
C LYS A 129 -64.55 -71.90 -51.33
N VAL A 130 -63.52 -72.04 -52.17
CA VAL A 130 -62.31 -71.19 -52.12
C VAL A 130 -62.64 -69.75 -52.53
N GLU A 131 -63.47 -69.58 -53.55
CA GLU A 131 -63.90 -68.27 -54.03
C GLU A 131 -64.60 -67.45 -52.94
N LEU A 132 -65.52 -68.07 -52.20
CA LEU A 132 -66.22 -67.43 -51.08
C LEU A 132 -65.25 -67.05 -49.95
N ALA A 133 -64.33 -67.94 -49.58
CA ALA A 133 -63.35 -67.66 -48.53
C ALA A 133 -62.39 -66.50 -48.87
N LEU A 134 -62.01 -66.37 -50.15
CA LEU A 134 -61.15 -65.28 -50.62
C LEU A 134 -61.87 -63.92 -50.51
N ARG A 135 -63.17 -63.89 -50.82
CA ARG A 135 -64.00 -62.69 -50.70
C ARG A 135 -64.07 -62.18 -49.26
N ASP A 136 -64.37 -63.06 -48.31
CA ASP A 136 -64.45 -62.70 -46.88
C ASP A 136 -63.11 -62.19 -46.33
N ALA A 137 -62.00 -62.79 -46.76
CA ALA A 137 -60.66 -62.35 -46.36
C ALA A 137 -60.34 -60.95 -46.90
N ASN A 138 -60.76 -60.65 -48.14
CA ASN A 138 -60.51 -59.36 -48.77
C ASN A 138 -61.30 -58.24 -48.09
N GLU A 139 -62.59 -58.47 -47.79
CA GLU A 139 -63.43 -57.50 -47.07
C GLU A 139 -62.86 -57.18 -45.67
N ASN A 140 -62.39 -58.19 -44.93
CA ASN A 140 -61.73 -57.99 -43.63
C ASN A 140 -60.42 -57.19 -43.73
N LEU A 141 -59.65 -57.37 -44.80
CA LEU A 141 -58.37 -56.70 -45.00
C LEU A 141 -58.57 -55.23 -45.34
N GLU A 142 -59.56 -54.92 -46.19
CA GLU A 142 -59.98 -53.55 -46.51
C GLU A 142 -60.40 -52.77 -45.27
N GLU A 143 -61.16 -53.40 -44.37
CA GLU A 143 -61.58 -52.76 -43.12
C GLU A 143 -60.38 -52.43 -42.20
N LYS A 144 -59.43 -53.37 -42.06
CA LYS A 144 -58.20 -53.14 -41.28
C LYS A 144 -57.32 -52.04 -41.87
N VAL A 145 -57.19 -51.99 -43.20
CA VAL A 145 -56.44 -50.93 -43.89
C VAL A 145 -57.08 -49.58 -43.62
N LYS A 146 -58.41 -49.48 -43.71
CA LYS A 146 -59.15 -48.25 -43.42
C LYS A 146 -58.92 -47.77 -41.97
N GLN A 147 -59.05 -48.66 -40.99
CA GLN A 147 -58.83 -48.34 -39.58
C GLN A 147 -57.38 -47.87 -39.30
N ARG A 148 -56.37 -48.56 -39.85
CA ARG A 148 -54.96 -48.14 -39.69
C ARG A 148 -54.67 -46.80 -40.35
N THR A 149 -55.25 -46.54 -41.51
CA THR A 149 -55.04 -45.29 -42.25
C THR A 149 -55.57 -44.10 -41.46
N GLU A 150 -56.73 -44.23 -40.82
CA GLU A 150 -57.31 -43.16 -40.02
C GLU A 150 -56.48 -42.88 -38.75
N LYS A 151 -56.06 -43.94 -38.05
CA LYS A 151 -55.16 -43.80 -36.88
C LYS A 151 -53.82 -43.15 -37.23
N LEU A 152 -53.29 -43.45 -38.41
CA LEU A 152 -52.04 -42.85 -38.89
C LEU A 152 -52.22 -41.35 -39.18
N LYS A 153 -53.33 -40.95 -39.81
CA LYS A 153 -53.66 -39.53 -40.04
C LYS A 153 -53.74 -38.74 -38.73
N GLU A 154 -54.42 -39.28 -37.72
CA GLU A 154 -54.50 -38.63 -36.39
C GLU A 154 -53.12 -38.45 -35.75
N THR A 155 -52.24 -39.44 -35.89
CA THR A 155 -50.88 -39.38 -35.33
C THR A 155 -50.02 -38.35 -36.07
N VAL A 156 -50.11 -38.30 -37.40
CA VAL A 156 -49.40 -37.30 -38.21
C VAL A 156 -49.84 -35.89 -37.85
N ALA A 157 -51.14 -35.64 -37.73
CA ALA A 157 -51.67 -34.33 -37.35
C ALA A 157 -51.16 -33.87 -35.96
N LYS A 158 -51.05 -34.78 -34.99
CA LYS A 158 -50.47 -34.46 -33.67
C LYS A 158 -48.99 -34.09 -33.75
N LEU A 159 -48.20 -34.84 -34.53
CA LEU A 159 -46.78 -34.57 -34.70
C LEU A 159 -46.51 -33.25 -35.44
N GLU A 160 -47.35 -32.89 -36.41
CA GLU A 160 -47.24 -31.61 -37.12
C GLU A 160 -47.41 -30.41 -36.18
N VAL A 161 -48.34 -30.48 -35.23
CA VAL A 161 -48.53 -29.45 -34.19
C VAL A 161 -47.29 -29.36 -33.30
N GLU A 162 -46.79 -30.50 -32.80
CA GLU A 162 -45.62 -30.54 -31.90
C GLU A 162 -44.34 -30.03 -32.58
N ILE A 163 -44.13 -30.36 -33.87
CA ILE A 163 -43.02 -29.81 -34.66
C ILE A 163 -43.12 -28.30 -34.79
N THR A 164 -44.34 -27.77 -34.94
CA THR A 164 -44.56 -26.32 -35.09
C THR A 164 -44.26 -25.58 -33.79
N GLU A 165 -44.72 -26.11 -32.65
CA GLU A 165 -44.39 -25.55 -31.34
C GLU A 165 -42.89 -25.60 -31.04
N ARG A 166 -42.23 -26.71 -31.36
CA ARG A 166 -40.79 -26.87 -31.16
C ARG A 166 -39.97 -25.92 -32.01
N LYS A 167 -40.34 -25.70 -33.28
CA LYS A 167 -39.69 -24.72 -34.16
C LYS A 167 -39.80 -23.31 -33.59
N LYS A 168 -40.96 -22.92 -33.08
CA LYS A 168 -41.17 -21.62 -32.47
C LYS A 168 -40.29 -21.44 -31.22
N ALA A 169 -40.23 -22.46 -30.35
CA ALA A 169 -39.36 -22.44 -29.17
C ALA A 169 -37.86 -22.35 -29.53
N GLU A 170 -37.42 -23.02 -30.61
CA GLU A 170 -36.03 -22.93 -31.09
C GLU A 170 -35.69 -21.52 -31.63
N GLU A 171 -36.63 -20.85 -32.31
CA GLU A 171 -36.44 -19.48 -32.77
C GLU A 171 -36.37 -18.49 -31.60
N GLU A 172 -37.26 -18.62 -30.60
CA GLU A 172 -37.22 -17.81 -29.38
C GLU A 172 -35.91 -18.03 -28.60
N LEU A 173 -35.45 -19.27 -28.48
CA LEU A 173 -34.19 -19.60 -27.81
C LEU A 173 -32.99 -19.00 -28.54
N LYS A 174 -32.96 -19.06 -29.88
CA LYS A 174 -31.92 -18.41 -30.69
C LYS A 174 -31.87 -16.90 -30.45
N ALA A 175 -33.02 -16.23 -30.48
CA ALA A 175 -33.10 -14.79 -30.24
C ALA A 175 -32.60 -14.41 -28.84
N ILE A 176 -32.98 -15.16 -27.81
CA ILE A 176 -32.48 -14.95 -26.44
C ILE A 176 -30.97 -15.18 -26.36
N HIS A 177 -30.45 -16.22 -26.99
CA HIS A 177 -29.03 -16.55 -26.96
C HIS A 177 -28.16 -15.49 -27.65
N GLU A 178 -28.65 -14.94 -28.76
CA GLU A 178 -27.99 -13.85 -29.49
C GLU A 178 -27.94 -12.57 -28.65
N LYS A 179 -29.07 -12.20 -28.03
CA LYS A 179 -29.13 -11.05 -27.11
C LYS A 179 -28.22 -11.22 -25.89
N LEU A 180 -28.16 -12.42 -25.30
CA LEU A 180 -27.27 -12.70 -24.18
C LEU A 180 -25.80 -12.62 -24.60
N ARG A 181 -25.45 -13.07 -25.80
CA ARG A 181 -24.10 -12.95 -26.35
C ARG A 181 -23.66 -11.50 -26.48
N GLU A 182 -24.54 -10.64 -26.98
CA GLU A 182 -24.27 -9.20 -27.08
C GLU A 182 -24.05 -8.58 -25.70
N GLN A 183 -24.93 -8.86 -24.73
CA GLN A 183 -24.79 -8.35 -23.36
C GLN A 183 -23.49 -8.82 -22.69
N VAL A 184 -23.12 -10.09 -22.86
CA VAL A 184 -21.85 -10.61 -22.31
C VAL A 184 -20.66 -9.93 -22.97
N ALA A 185 -20.69 -9.70 -24.28
CA ALA A 185 -19.60 -9.00 -24.98
C ALA A 185 -19.46 -7.55 -24.49
N GLU A 186 -20.57 -6.83 -24.35
CA GLU A 186 -20.60 -5.46 -23.84
C GLU A 186 -20.05 -5.37 -22.41
N GLN A 187 -20.54 -6.22 -21.49
CA GLN A 187 -20.05 -6.26 -20.11
C GLN A 187 -18.58 -6.66 -20.01
N THR A 188 -18.09 -7.54 -20.90
CA THR A 188 -16.69 -7.96 -20.88
C THR A 188 -15.77 -6.82 -21.28
N GLU A 189 -16.16 -5.99 -22.25
CA GLU A 189 -15.36 -4.84 -22.66
C GLU A 189 -15.40 -3.72 -21.61
N GLU A 190 -16.55 -3.43 -21.02
CA GLU A 190 -16.67 -2.43 -19.94
C GLU A 190 -15.83 -2.82 -18.70
N LEU A 191 -15.82 -4.12 -18.34
CA LEU A 191 -15.01 -4.63 -17.25
C LEU A 191 -13.51 -4.54 -17.56
N ARG A 192 -13.13 -4.79 -18.82
CA ARG A 192 -11.73 -4.67 -19.28
C ARG A 192 -11.23 -3.24 -19.18
N GLU A 193 -12.01 -2.27 -19.67
CA GLU A 193 -11.66 -0.84 -19.56
C GLU A 193 -11.51 -0.41 -18.09
N THR A 194 -12.40 -0.89 -17.22
CA THR A 194 -12.34 -0.62 -15.77
C THR A 194 -11.07 -1.20 -15.14
N ILE A 195 -10.69 -2.44 -15.49
CA ILE A 195 -9.47 -3.08 -15.01
C ILE A 195 -8.23 -2.29 -15.46
N ASP A 196 -8.19 -1.85 -16.71
CA ASP A 196 -7.07 -1.06 -17.23
C ASP A 196 -6.93 0.27 -16.49
N GLN A 197 -8.03 0.97 -16.20
CA GLN A 197 -8.02 2.19 -15.40
C GLN A 197 -7.52 1.96 -13.96
N LEU A 198 -7.97 0.88 -13.31
CA LEU A 198 -7.55 0.52 -11.96
C LEU A 198 -6.06 0.17 -11.89
N ASN A 199 -5.53 -0.52 -12.91
CA ASN A 199 -4.11 -0.85 -12.97
C ASN A 199 -3.24 0.40 -13.05
N VAL A 200 -3.62 1.39 -13.88
CA VAL A 200 -2.91 2.68 -13.96
C VAL A 200 -2.91 3.40 -12.61
N GLN A 201 -4.06 3.47 -11.93
CA GLN A 201 -4.15 4.09 -10.60
C GLN A 201 -3.31 3.35 -9.55
N LEU A 202 -3.23 2.02 -9.62
CA LEU A 202 -2.39 1.22 -8.73
C LEU A 202 -0.91 1.50 -8.96
N GLU A 203 -0.46 1.57 -10.21
CA GLU A 203 0.93 1.91 -10.55
C GLU A 203 1.31 3.31 -10.06
N GLU A 204 0.47 4.32 -10.29
CA GLU A 204 0.70 5.69 -9.78
C GLU A 204 0.81 5.72 -8.26
N ARG A 205 -0.10 5.03 -7.56
CA ARG A 205 -0.11 5.00 -6.10
C ARG A 205 1.12 4.28 -5.54
N GLN A 206 1.60 3.24 -6.22
CA GLN A 206 2.78 2.48 -5.81
C GLN A 206 4.05 3.31 -5.98
N LEU A 207 4.20 4.03 -7.10
CA LEU A 207 5.30 4.97 -7.33
C LEU A 207 5.34 6.07 -6.25
N VAL A 208 4.19 6.65 -5.91
CA VAL A 208 4.10 7.67 -4.84
C VAL A 208 4.48 7.08 -3.49
N SER A 209 4.06 5.85 -3.19
CA SER A 209 4.39 5.17 -1.93
C SER A 209 5.89 4.85 -1.82
N GLU A 210 6.52 4.40 -2.90
CA GLU A 210 7.95 4.11 -2.94
C GLU A 210 8.77 5.40 -2.79
N ALA A 211 8.41 6.46 -3.53
CA ALA A 211 9.06 7.77 -3.41
C ALA A 211 8.89 8.37 -2.00
N LEU A 212 7.73 8.20 -1.37
CA LEU A 212 7.50 8.61 0.01
C LEU A 212 8.38 7.84 0.99
N HIS A 213 8.47 6.51 0.82
CA HIS A 213 9.29 5.66 1.68
C HIS A 213 10.78 6.02 1.55
N GLU A 214 11.28 6.22 0.33
CA GLU A 214 12.65 6.65 0.11
C GLU A 214 12.92 8.04 0.73
N SER A 215 11.98 8.99 0.58
CA SER A 215 12.09 10.30 1.20
C SER A 215 12.08 10.24 2.73
N GLU A 216 11.25 9.38 3.33
CA GLU A 216 11.21 9.16 4.78
C GLU A 216 12.51 8.54 5.30
N GLU A 217 13.08 7.55 4.61
CA GLU A 217 14.36 6.94 4.98
C GLU A 217 15.50 7.94 4.87
N GLN A 218 15.56 8.71 3.79
CA GLN A 218 16.54 9.80 3.62
C GLN A 218 16.42 10.82 4.76
N PHE A 219 15.19 11.25 5.09
CA PHE A 219 14.96 12.18 6.20
C PHE A 219 15.42 11.60 7.55
N ARG A 220 15.05 10.35 7.87
CA ARG A 220 15.50 9.68 9.10
C ARG A 220 17.02 9.60 9.20
N SER A 221 17.69 9.27 8.10
CA SER A 221 19.16 9.20 8.04
C SER A 221 19.82 10.56 8.27
N LEU A 222 19.28 11.62 7.66
CA LEU A 222 19.77 12.99 7.88
C LEU A 222 19.58 13.44 9.33
N VAL A 223 18.43 13.15 9.93
CA VAL A 223 18.14 13.50 11.33
C VAL A 223 19.03 12.72 12.30
N ALA A 224 19.29 11.44 12.05
CA ALA A 224 20.11 10.61 12.95
C ALA A 224 21.59 11.03 12.98
N ASN A 225 22.09 11.69 11.92
CA ASN A 225 23.48 12.16 11.84
C ASN A 225 23.67 13.60 12.37
N LEU A 226 22.60 14.31 12.74
CA LEU A 226 22.72 15.65 13.32
C LEU A 226 23.13 15.55 14.80
N PRO A 227 24.16 16.30 15.25
CA PRO A 227 24.64 16.28 16.64
C PRO A 227 23.71 17.07 17.60
N GLY A 228 22.39 16.98 17.39
CA GLY A 228 21.37 17.72 18.12
C GLY A 228 19.97 17.16 17.94
N ALA A 229 19.07 17.50 18.85
CA ALA A 229 17.67 17.07 18.80
C ALA A 229 16.87 17.92 17.82
N VAL A 230 16.24 17.29 16.82
CA VAL A 230 15.35 17.97 15.87
C VAL A 230 13.93 17.91 16.40
N TYR A 231 13.22 19.03 16.36
CA TYR A 231 11.90 19.17 16.96
C TYR A 231 10.90 19.85 16.02
N ARG A 232 9.62 19.66 16.32
CA ARG A 232 8.48 20.40 15.76
C ARG A 232 7.52 20.78 16.87
N PHE A 233 7.33 22.07 17.09
CA PHE A 233 6.26 22.60 17.95
C PHE A 233 5.07 23.05 17.11
N ARG A 234 3.87 22.83 17.62
CA ARG A 234 2.67 23.52 17.18
C ARG A 234 2.63 24.90 17.81
N ILE A 235 2.34 25.91 17.00
CA ILE A 235 2.25 27.30 17.46
C ILE A 235 0.84 27.52 18.03
N ASP A 236 0.62 27.06 19.25
CA ASP A 236 -0.59 27.30 20.05
C ASP A 236 -0.23 27.98 21.38
N SER A 237 -1.23 28.23 22.25
CA SER A 237 -0.99 28.90 23.54
C SER A 237 -0.05 28.13 24.48
N GLU A 238 0.12 26.82 24.26
CA GLU A 238 0.88 25.91 25.12
C GLU A 238 2.22 25.47 24.51
N TRP A 239 2.53 25.91 23.29
CA TRP A 239 3.68 25.44 22.49
C TRP A 239 3.76 23.92 22.49
N THR A 240 2.72 23.26 21.97
CA THR A 240 2.62 21.79 22.01
C THR A 240 3.70 21.14 21.14
N LEU A 241 4.57 20.32 21.73
CA LEU A 241 5.60 19.60 20.98
C LEU A 241 5.00 18.39 20.24
N GLU A 242 4.99 18.40 18.90
CA GLU A 242 4.44 17.28 18.10
C GLU A 242 5.47 16.20 17.80
N TYR A 243 6.74 16.59 17.66
CA TYR A 243 7.83 15.68 17.37
C TYR A 243 9.13 16.17 18.00
N ILE A 244 9.94 15.25 18.49
CA ILE A 244 11.33 15.48 18.83
C ILE A 244 12.13 14.19 18.61
N SER A 245 13.33 14.29 18.04
CA SER A 245 14.17 13.13 17.78
C SER A 245 14.69 12.49 19.08
N GLU A 246 15.09 11.21 19.01
CA GLU A 246 15.58 10.44 20.17
C GLU A 246 16.82 11.06 20.84
N MET A 247 17.59 11.86 20.10
CA MET A 247 18.77 12.58 20.59
C MET A 247 18.47 13.46 21.81
N ILE A 248 17.21 13.90 22.02
CA ILE A 248 16.85 14.66 23.22
C ILE A 248 17.12 13.90 24.52
N GLU A 249 16.98 12.58 24.51
CA GLU A 249 17.25 11.73 25.67
C GLU A 249 18.73 11.69 26.00
N GLU A 250 19.60 11.66 24.99
CA GLU A 250 21.05 11.69 25.19
C GLU A 250 21.52 13.03 25.78
N ILE A 251 20.96 14.16 25.32
CA ILE A 251 21.40 15.49 25.75
C ILE A 251 20.69 16.02 27.01
N THR A 252 19.48 15.52 27.35
CA THR A 252 18.73 15.95 28.55
C THR A 252 18.51 14.85 29.59
N GLY A 253 18.68 13.58 29.24
CA GLY A 253 18.30 12.44 30.08
C GLY A 253 16.78 12.18 30.16
N PHE A 254 15.96 12.94 29.43
CA PHE A 254 14.52 12.72 29.38
C PHE A 254 14.11 12.09 28.04
N PRO A 255 13.32 11.00 28.04
CA PRO A 255 12.88 10.38 26.80
C PRO A 255 11.94 11.31 26.01
N PRO A 256 11.91 11.23 24.67
CA PRO A 256 11.01 12.03 23.83
C PRO A 256 9.56 11.99 24.31
N SER A 257 9.10 10.81 24.74
CA SER A 257 7.73 10.55 25.20
C SER A 257 7.27 11.44 26.36
N PHE A 258 8.19 12.04 27.12
CA PHE A 258 7.85 12.99 28.18
C PHE A 258 7.31 14.32 27.63
N PHE A 259 7.84 14.73 26.49
CA PHE A 259 7.55 16.05 25.91
C PHE A 259 6.49 15.98 24.82
N ILE A 260 6.35 14.86 24.11
CA ILE A 260 5.37 14.72 23.03
C ILE A 260 3.95 15.06 23.52
N ARG A 261 3.32 16.00 22.82
CA ARG A 261 2.01 16.59 23.07
C ARG A 261 1.86 17.17 24.49
N ASN A 262 2.97 17.58 25.09
CA ASN A 262 3.04 18.06 26.48
C ASN A 262 2.37 17.09 27.49
N ARG A 263 2.39 15.78 27.21
CA ARG A 263 1.63 14.78 28.00
C ARG A 263 2.12 14.62 29.42
N VAL A 264 3.43 14.55 29.63
CA VAL A 264 4.05 14.43 30.95
C VAL A 264 4.53 15.79 31.42
N ARG A 265 5.17 16.56 30.52
CA ARG A 265 5.64 17.92 30.76
C ARG A 265 5.78 18.70 29.46
N SER A 266 5.79 20.02 29.57
CA SER A 266 6.19 20.90 28.47
C SER A 266 7.71 21.00 28.39
N TYR A 267 8.24 21.20 27.18
CA TYR A 267 9.68 21.47 27.00
C TYR A 267 10.12 22.73 27.76
N ARG A 268 9.26 23.76 27.82
CA ARG A 268 9.48 24.97 28.62
C ARG A 268 9.84 24.70 30.09
N SER A 269 9.34 23.60 30.68
CA SER A 269 9.57 23.28 32.09
C SER A 269 11.01 22.91 32.45
N ILE A 270 11.84 22.54 31.46
CA ILE A 270 13.26 22.22 31.68
C ILE A 270 14.19 23.40 31.39
N ILE A 271 13.67 24.50 30.84
CA ILE A 271 14.46 25.72 30.61
C ILE A 271 14.73 26.39 31.96
N HIS A 272 15.96 26.87 32.15
CA HIS A 272 16.35 27.57 33.37
C HIS A 272 15.48 28.82 33.56
N PRO A 273 14.96 29.09 34.78
CA PRO A 273 14.01 30.18 35.03
C PRO A 273 14.47 31.56 34.53
N ASP A 274 15.74 31.91 34.75
CA ASP A 274 16.34 33.18 34.31
C ASP A 274 16.38 33.36 32.79
N ASP A 275 16.29 32.27 32.02
CA ASP A 275 16.45 32.29 30.57
C ASP A 275 15.10 32.28 29.83
N LEU A 276 13.99 32.07 30.54
CA LEU A 276 12.65 31.94 29.96
C LEU A 276 12.24 33.17 29.13
N GLU A 277 12.42 34.38 29.69
CA GLU A 277 12.03 35.63 29.02
C GLU A 277 12.84 35.85 27.72
N LYS A 278 14.12 35.48 27.74
CA LYS A 278 15.00 35.56 26.57
C LYS A 278 14.56 34.60 25.48
N VAL A 279 14.22 33.36 25.84
CA VAL A 279 13.74 32.35 24.89
C VAL A 279 12.40 32.77 24.29
N ASP A 280 11.45 33.23 25.10
CA ASP A 280 10.14 33.69 24.63
C ASP A 280 10.26 34.81 23.61
N LYS A 281 11.13 35.79 23.91
CA LYS A 281 11.39 36.91 23.00
C LYS A 281 11.98 36.44 21.69
N ALA A 282 12.96 35.54 21.73
CA ALA A 282 13.59 35.01 20.52
C ALA A 282 12.60 34.24 19.64
N ILE A 283 11.76 33.40 20.26
CA ILE A 283 10.69 32.68 19.55
C ILE A 283 9.70 33.67 18.93
N GLN A 284 9.25 34.68 19.68
CA GLN A 284 8.29 35.67 19.21
C GLN A 284 8.84 36.51 18.04
N GLU A 285 10.12 36.88 18.08
CA GLU A 285 10.79 37.57 16.97
C GLU A 285 10.95 36.67 15.74
N GLY A 286 11.09 35.36 15.95
CA GLY A 286 11.21 34.34 14.90
C GLY A 286 9.89 33.87 14.27
N LEU A 287 8.74 34.38 14.73
CA LEU A 287 7.44 34.18 14.09
C LEU A 287 7.24 35.06 12.84
N ASP A 288 8.24 35.85 12.46
CA ASP A 288 8.30 36.59 11.21
C ASP A 288 8.81 35.66 10.08
N PRO A 289 8.11 35.53 8.94
CA PRO A 289 8.50 34.66 7.82
C PRO A 289 9.93 34.85 7.31
N MET A 290 10.51 36.04 7.50
CA MET A 290 11.88 36.37 7.05
C MET A 290 12.96 36.10 8.10
N LYS A 291 12.60 35.62 9.29
CA LYS A 291 13.54 35.46 10.41
C LYS A 291 13.70 34.01 10.83
N SER A 292 14.92 33.67 11.20
CA SER A 292 15.25 32.43 11.90
C SER A 292 15.42 32.70 13.39
N ILE A 293 15.09 31.70 14.20
CA ILE A 293 15.32 31.68 15.64
C ILE A 293 16.75 31.24 15.86
N TYR A 294 17.48 32.01 16.65
CA TYR A 294 18.77 31.64 17.22
C TYR A 294 18.77 32.09 18.67
N VAL A 295 18.86 31.15 19.61
CA VAL A 295 18.94 31.49 21.03
C VAL A 295 19.83 30.49 21.77
N GLU A 296 20.72 31.01 22.60
CA GLU A 296 21.52 30.22 23.54
C GLU A 296 20.88 30.32 24.91
N TYR A 297 20.56 29.20 25.56
CA TYR A 297 19.93 29.20 26.88
C TYR A 297 20.35 28.01 27.74
N ARG A 298 20.10 28.14 29.04
CA ARG A 298 20.36 27.07 30.00
C ARG A 298 19.13 26.18 30.18
N ILE A 299 19.35 24.89 30.37
CA ILE A 299 18.35 23.91 30.77
C ILE A 299 18.80 23.15 32.01
N ILE A 300 17.85 22.53 32.71
CA ILE A 300 18.06 21.64 33.84
C ILE A 300 17.74 20.22 33.37
N ASP A 301 18.76 19.38 33.34
CA ASP A 301 18.66 17.99 32.86
C ASP A 301 18.00 17.05 33.90
N ALA A 302 17.78 15.78 33.54
CA ALA A 302 17.16 14.79 34.43
C ALA A 302 17.93 14.52 35.72
N ASN A 303 19.22 14.81 35.74
CA ASN A 303 20.11 14.69 36.90
C ASN A 303 20.27 16.03 37.64
N ASN A 304 19.48 17.04 37.29
CA ASN A 304 19.49 18.38 37.88
C ASN A 304 20.80 19.15 37.62
N HIS A 305 21.52 18.82 36.55
CA HIS A 305 22.67 19.59 36.08
C HIS A 305 22.23 20.69 35.12
N ILE A 306 22.96 21.81 35.15
CA ILE A 306 22.78 22.90 34.19
C ILE A 306 23.54 22.57 32.92
N ARG A 307 22.85 22.61 31.77
CA ARG A 307 23.44 22.48 30.44
C ARG A 307 23.13 23.70 29.59
N TRP A 308 24.04 24.02 28.67
CA TRP A 308 23.89 25.11 27.70
C TRP A 308 23.42 24.55 26.38
N PHE A 309 22.27 25.01 25.92
CA PHE A 309 21.70 24.64 24.63
C PHE A 309 21.73 25.82 23.67
N ILE A 310 21.90 25.49 22.39
CA ILE A 310 21.65 26.41 21.27
C ILE A 310 20.45 25.87 20.50
N GLU A 311 19.46 26.71 20.30
CA GLU A 311 18.30 26.41 19.49
C GLU A 311 18.32 27.22 18.21
N LYS A 312 18.12 26.52 17.09
CA LYS A 312 18.00 27.08 15.75
C LYS A 312 16.72 26.59 15.11
N GLY A 313 15.83 27.48 14.73
CA GLY A 313 14.55 27.10 14.15
C GLY A 313 13.96 28.12 13.19
N GLN A 314 12.88 27.74 12.54
CA GLN A 314 12.11 28.60 11.64
C GLN A 314 10.62 28.27 11.76
N ALA A 315 9.78 29.30 11.74
CA ALA A 315 8.35 29.13 11.67
C ALA A 315 7.92 28.70 10.27
N ILE A 316 7.01 27.72 10.20
CA ILE A 316 6.36 27.24 8.99
C ILE A 316 4.93 27.78 8.96
N PHE A 317 4.54 28.36 7.84
CA PHE A 317 3.27 29.06 7.67
C PHE A 317 2.32 28.29 6.74
N SER A 318 1.03 28.45 6.98
CA SER A 318 -0.04 28.00 6.08
C SER A 318 -0.05 28.79 4.77
N GLU A 319 -0.78 28.30 3.76
CA GLU A 319 -1.06 29.05 2.52
C GLU A 319 -1.74 30.41 2.78
N LEU A 320 -2.46 30.55 3.90
CA LEU A 320 -3.11 31.79 4.35
C LEU A 320 -2.17 32.72 5.14
N GLY A 321 -0.88 32.37 5.25
CA GLY A 321 0.13 33.18 5.95
C GLY A 321 0.13 33.07 7.48
N GLN A 322 -0.70 32.19 8.06
CA GLN A 322 -0.71 31.95 9.51
C GLN A 322 0.41 30.99 9.95
N PRO A 323 1.12 31.27 11.05
CA PRO A 323 2.13 30.35 11.58
C PRO A 323 1.48 29.07 12.12
N LEU A 324 1.96 27.91 11.65
CA LEU A 324 1.45 26.58 12.01
C LEU A 324 2.43 25.84 12.93
N TRP A 325 3.69 25.79 12.50
CA TRP A 325 4.72 24.97 13.13
C TRP A 325 5.97 25.79 13.40
N LEU A 326 6.71 25.43 14.43
CA LEU A 326 8.08 25.87 14.63
C LEU A 326 8.98 24.64 14.55
N ASP A 327 9.74 24.54 13.47
CA ASP A 327 10.67 23.46 13.22
C ASP A 327 12.09 23.92 13.52
N GLY A 328 12.88 23.07 14.18
CA GLY A 328 14.23 23.45 14.52
C GLY A 328 15.07 22.31 15.08
N SER A 329 16.25 22.70 15.55
CA SER A 329 17.26 21.82 16.12
C SER A 329 17.85 22.43 17.38
N ILE A 330 18.08 21.59 18.38
CA ILE A 330 18.65 21.92 19.68
C ILE A 330 19.98 21.20 19.80
N PHE A 331 21.05 21.94 20.07
CA PHE A 331 22.40 21.41 20.22
C PHE A 331 22.88 21.61 21.66
N ASP A 332 23.51 20.60 22.25
CA ASP A 332 24.23 20.77 23.51
C ASP A 332 25.56 21.47 23.24
N ASP A 333 25.71 22.67 23.77
CA ASP A 333 26.85 23.56 23.62
C ASP A 333 27.63 23.73 24.95
N SER A 334 27.35 22.87 25.94
CA SER A 334 27.95 22.92 27.28
C SER A 334 29.48 22.77 27.26
N GLU A 335 30.04 21.98 26.34
CA GLU A 335 31.50 21.83 26.21
C GLU A 335 32.17 23.12 25.72
N ARG A 336 31.60 23.74 24.68
CA ARG A 336 32.11 25.00 24.14
C ARG A 336 32.08 26.09 25.20
N LYS A 337 30.97 26.23 25.94
CA LYS A 337 30.85 27.21 27.02
C LYS A 337 31.86 26.99 28.14
N ARG A 338 32.06 25.75 28.58
CA ARG A 338 33.08 25.42 29.59
C ARG A 338 34.50 25.76 29.10
N ALA A 339 34.80 25.50 27.83
CA ALA A 339 36.09 25.85 27.24
C ALA A 339 36.28 27.37 27.13
N GLU A 340 35.24 28.12 26.75
CA GLU A 340 35.24 29.58 26.68
C GLU A 340 35.49 30.20 28.07
N ASP A 341 34.77 29.75 29.09
CA ASP A 341 34.95 30.21 30.47
C ASP A 341 36.35 29.89 31.00
N ALA A 342 36.84 28.67 30.76
CA ALA A 342 38.19 28.25 31.17
C ALA A 342 39.28 29.08 30.47
N LEU A 343 39.11 29.37 29.18
CA LEU A 343 40.02 30.22 28.42
C LEU A 343 40.00 31.65 28.94
N GLN A 344 38.83 32.19 29.26
CA GLN A 344 38.69 33.54 29.81
C GLN A 344 39.39 33.65 31.17
N GLU A 345 39.25 32.64 32.04
CA GLU A 345 39.91 32.61 33.34
C GLU A 345 41.42 32.45 33.21
N ALA A 346 41.89 31.56 32.32
CA ALA A 346 43.30 31.41 32.01
C ALA A 346 43.91 32.72 31.48
N ASN A 347 43.20 33.45 30.61
CA ASN A 347 43.64 34.74 30.10
C ASN A 347 43.73 35.81 31.21
N LYS A 348 42.75 35.87 32.12
CA LYS A 348 42.80 36.77 33.28
C LYS A 348 44.00 36.47 34.17
N GLU A 349 44.27 35.19 34.45
CA GLU A 349 45.40 34.80 35.28
C GLU A 349 46.74 35.07 34.59
N LEU A 350 46.84 34.80 33.28
CA LEU A 350 48.01 35.18 32.48
C LEU A 350 48.25 36.68 32.50
N GLN A 351 47.21 37.50 32.36
CA GLN A 351 47.32 38.96 32.46
C GLN A 351 47.82 39.38 33.84
N ARG A 352 47.31 38.78 34.92
CA ARG A 352 47.74 39.04 36.30
C ARG A 352 49.22 38.69 36.51
N LEU A 353 49.63 37.49 36.10
CA LEU A 353 51.02 37.01 36.21
C LEU A 353 51.98 37.86 35.38
N ALA A 354 51.53 38.37 34.24
CA ALA A 354 52.37 39.18 33.38
C ALA A 354 52.66 40.57 33.98
N ILE A 355 51.76 41.15 34.77
CA ILE A 355 51.89 42.54 35.29
C ILE A 355 52.31 42.63 36.77
N MET A 356 52.20 41.53 37.53
CA MET A 356 52.53 41.51 38.97
C MET A 356 53.88 40.81 39.22
N ASP A 357 54.56 41.17 40.31
CA ASP A 357 55.74 40.47 40.81
C ASP A 357 55.33 39.25 41.64
N GLY A 358 55.90 38.09 41.33
CA GLY A 358 55.50 36.81 41.93
C GLY A 358 55.72 36.72 43.44
N LEU A 359 56.71 37.42 44.01
CA LEU A 359 57.02 37.37 45.44
C LEU A 359 56.20 38.40 46.23
N THR A 360 56.20 39.65 45.75
CA THR A 360 55.67 40.81 46.49
C THR A 360 54.21 41.12 46.19
N GLN A 361 53.65 40.55 45.11
CA GLN A 361 52.27 40.77 44.67
C GLN A 361 51.92 42.26 44.48
N ILE A 362 52.89 43.08 44.09
CA ILE A 362 52.71 44.44 43.56
C ILE A 362 53.12 44.44 42.07
N PRO A 363 52.76 45.45 41.27
CA PRO A 363 53.22 45.59 39.89
C PRO A 363 54.72 45.28 39.70
N ASN A 364 55.06 44.57 38.64
CA ASN A 364 56.46 44.26 38.28
C ASN A 364 57.09 45.39 37.43
N ARG A 365 58.40 45.27 37.16
CA ARG A 365 59.14 46.22 36.33
C ARG A 365 58.51 46.47 34.96
N ARG A 366 58.03 45.42 34.28
CA ARG A 366 57.37 45.58 32.97
C ARG A 366 56.14 46.46 33.07
N ARG A 367 55.30 46.25 34.09
CA ARG A 367 54.12 47.10 34.34
C ARG A 367 54.50 48.52 34.71
N PHE A 368 55.60 48.71 35.43
CA PHE A 368 56.17 50.03 35.72
C PHE A 368 56.56 50.76 34.44
N ASP A 369 57.35 50.12 33.56
CA ASP A 369 57.84 50.74 32.32
C ASP A 369 56.67 51.16 31.41
N GLU A 370 55.67 50.27 31.25
CA GLU A 370 54.45 50.55 30.48
C GLU A 370 53.63 51.71 31.06
N HIS A 371 53.42 51.73 32.38
CA HIS A 371 52.65 52.78 33.04
C HIS A 371 53.36 54.12 32.99
N LEU A 372 54.68 54.13 33.20
CA LEU A 372 55.49 55.34 33.12
C LEU A 372 55.44 55.94 31.73
N ALA A 373 55.59 55.13 30.68
CA ALA A 373 55.49 55.60 29.29
C ALA A 373 54.10 56.20 28.99
N ASN A 374 53.03 55.56 29.47
CA ASN A 374 51.66 56.04 29.29
C ASN A 374 51.42 57.38 30.01
N GLU A 375 51.78 57.46 31.29
CA GLU A 375 51.59 58.69 32.07
C GLU A 375 52.55 59.80 31.62
N TRP A 376 53.75 59.48 31.13
CA TRP A 376 54.67 60.45 30.52
C TRP A 376 54.02 61.15 29.32
N ASN A 377 53.45 60.38 28.40
CA ASN A 377 52.76 60.92 27.22
C ASN A 377 51.53 61.74 27.61
N ARG A 378 50.77 61.28 28.61
CA ARG A 378 49.61 62.02 29.14
C ARG A 378 50.02 63.34 29.78
N MET A 379 51.02 63.33 30.64
CA MET A 379 51.54 64.53 31.32
C MET A 379 52.20 65.52 30.34
N LYS A 380 52.84 65.01 29.27
CA LYS A 380 53.35 65.83 28.16
C LYS A 380 52.23 66.64 27.49
N ARG A 381 51.09 66.00 27.23
CA ARG A 381 49.91 66.67 26.63
C ARG A 381 49.29 67.67 27.59
N ASP A 382 49.13 67.27 28.85
CA ASP A 382 48.41 68.05 29.85
C ASP A 382 49.29 69.14 30.51
N ARG A 383 50.59 69.16 30.16
CA ARG A 383 51.63 70.06 30.70
C ARG A 383 51.70 70.05 32.23
N LYS A 384 51.62 68.84 32.79
CA LYS A 384 51.63 68.58 34.23
C LYS A 384 52.88 67.81 34.64
N PRO A 385 53.29 67.88 35.92
CA PRO A 385 54.45 67.15 36.39
C PRO A 385 54.14 65.66 36.54
N VAL A 386 55.13 64.81 36.23
CA VAL A 386 55.20 63.41 36.66
C VAL A 386 56.41 63.28 37.57
N SER A 387 56.18 62.70 38.74
CA SER A 387 57.22 62.41 39.72
C SER A 387 57.50 60.92 39.81
N LEU A 388 58.76 60.59 40.06
CA LEU A 388 59.26 59.24 40.26
C LEU A 388 60.04 59.17 41.56
N ILE A 389 59.79 58.11 42.33
CA ILE A 389 60.55 57.76 43.52
C ILE A 389 61.17 56.40 43.29
N LEU A 390 62.50 56.31 43.33
CA LEU A 390 63.22 55.03 43.41
C LEU A 390 63.64 54.78 44.84
N CYS A 391 63.39 53.58 45.34
CA CYS A 391 63.64 53.15 46.71
C CYS A 391 64.53 51.90 46.70
N ASP A 392 65.46 51.81 47.65
CA ASP A 392 66.30 50.64 47.83
C ASP A 392 66.40 50.28 49.32
N ILE A 393 66.30 48.99 49.63
CA ILE A 393 66.43 48.52 51.01
C ILE A 393 67.89 48.57 51.46
N ASP A 394 68.14 49.38 52.48
CA ASP A 394 69.48 49.61 52.99
C ASP A 394 70.11 48.33 53.54
N PHE A 395 71.29 47.97 53.02
CA PHE A 395 72.07 46.81 53.44
C PHE A 395 71.35 45.46 53.28
N PHE A 396 70.38 45.34 52.36
CA PHE A 396 69.59 44.12 52.20
C PHE A 396 70.40 42.86 51.88
N LYS A 397 71.51 42.99 51.14
CA LYS A 397 72.46 41.87 50.97
C LYS A 397 72.93 41.29 52.33
N PHE A 398 73.33 42.15 53.27
CA PHE A 398 73.71 41.71 54.61
C PHE A 398 72.52 41.14 55.38
N TYR A 399 71.32 41.65 55.16
CA TYR A 399 70.12 41.05 55.73
C TYR A 399 69.96 39.59 55.27
N ASN A 400 70.03 39.34 53.95
CA ASN A 400 69.93 37.99 53.39
C ASN A 400 71.05 37.06 53.86
N ASP A 401 72.29 37.53 53.83
CA ASP A 401 73.47 36.73 54.18
C ASP A 401 73.42 36.25 55.65
N ASN A 402 72.78 37.01 56.55
CA ASN A 402 72.75 36.70 57.98
C ASN A 402 71.42 36.12 58.49
N TYR A 403 70.29 36.47 57.87
CA TYR A 403 68.97 36.00 58.28
C TYR A 403 68.39 34.91 57.35
N GLY A 404 69.03 34.67 56.22
CA GLY A 404 68.62 33.72 55.20
C GLY A 404 67.57 34.29 54.24
N HIS A 405 67.56 33.78 53.01
CA HIS A 405 66.70 34.25 51.93
C HIS A 405 65.20 34.21 52.28
N GLN A 406 64.73 33.22 53.04
CA GLN A 406 63.32 33.14 53.44
C GLN A 406 62.88 34.34 54.31
N LYS A 407 63.74 34.80 55.23
CA LYS A 407 63.45 36.02 56.01
C LYS A 407 63.58 37.27 55.16
N GLY A 408 64.48 37.25 54.17
CA GLY A 408 64.59 38.28 53.13
C GLY A 408 63.31 38.44 52.33
N ASP A 409 62.75 37.34 51.86
CA ASP A 409 61.48 37.30 51.12
C ASP A 409 60.34 37.88 51.95
N GLY A 410 60.23 37.48 53.22
CA GLY A 410 59.27 38.07 54.16
C GLY A 410 59.47 39.57 54.36
N CYS A 411 60.71 40.05 54.40
CA CYS A 411 61.04 41.47 54.48
C CYS A 411 60.60 42.21 53.21
N LEU A 412 60.92 41.68 52.02
CA LEU A 412 60.51 42.26 50.73
C LEU A 412 58.99 42.37 50.62
N GLN A 413 58.26 41.34 51.05
CA GLN A 413 56.80 41.35 51.08
C GLN A 413 56.24 42.43 52.02
N ALA A 414 56.81 42.58 53.22
CA ALA A 414 56.38 43.58 54.18
C ALA A 414 56.64 45.01 53.66
N VAL A 415 57.82 45.24 53.08
CA VAL A 415 58.21 46.53 52.47
C VAL A 415 57.27 46.85 51.29
N ALA A 416 57.04 45.90 50.39
CA ALA A 416 56.17 46.07 49.23
C ALA A 416 54.74 46.46 49.63
N ARG A 417 54.15 45.77 50.63
CA ARG A 417 52.81 46.09 51.13
C ARG A 417 52.74 47.50 51.70
N ALA A 418 53.74 47.90 52.49
CA ALA A 418 53.79 49.24 53.06
C ALA A 418 53.92 50.33 51.99
N ILE A 419 54.79 50.13 50.98
CA ILE A 419 54.92 51.05 49.85
C ILE A 419 53.59 51.16 49.08
N HIS A 420 52.96 50.02 48.77
CA HIS A 420 51.70 49.98 48.02
C HIS A 420 50.55 50.69 48.77
N GLN A 421 50.49 50.59 50.09
CA GLN A 421 49.49 51.29 50.92
C GLN A 421 49.65 52.81 50.93
N VAL A 422 50.86 53.32 50.68
CA VAL A 422 51.14 54.76 50.61
C VAL A 422 50.73 55.35 49.25
N ALA A 423 50.85 54.57 48.17
CA ALA A 423 50.35 54.92 46.83
C ALA A 423 48.81 54.82 46.79
N LYS A 424 48.13 55.89 47.21
CA LYS A 424 46.67 55.88 47.46
C LYS A 424 45.81 56.30 46.27
N ARG A 425 46.34 57.03 45.30
CA ARG A 425 45.54 57.51 44.17
C ARG A 425 45.46 56.43 43.09
N SER A 426 44.34 56.39 42.36
CA SER A 426 44.14 55.46 41.25
C SER A 426 45.16 55.62 40.10
N SER A 427 45.83 56.76 40.03
CA SER A 427 46.90 57.07 39.07
C SER A 427 48.30 56.72 39.57
N ASP A 428 48.48 56.56 40.88
CA ASP A 428 49.77 56.21 41.47
C ASP A 428 50.08 54.74 41.19
N LEU A 429 51.34 54.41 40.92
CA LEU A 429 51.77 53.03 40.75
C LEU A 429 52.97 52.75 41.64
N ALA A 430 52.84 51.80 42.57
CA ALA A 430 53.97 51.21 43.28
C ALA A 430 54.35 49.89 42.61
N ALA A 431 55.63 49.72 42.28
CA ALA A 431 56.14 48.53 41.59
C ALA A 431 57.45 48.03 42.20
N ARG A 432 57.71 46.72 42.06
CA ARG A 432 59.04 46.16 42.34
C ARG A 432 59.90 46.34 41.09
N TYR A 433 60.93 47.16 41.21
CA TYR A 433 61.77 47.57 40.09
C TYR A 433 62.87 46.53 39.79
N GLY A 434 63.43 45.90 40.82
CA GLY A 434 64.36 44.79 40.67
C GLY A 434 64.94 44.35 42.01
N GLY A 435 65.09 43.05 42.28
CA GLY A 435 65.72 42.57 43.52
C GLY A 435 65.14 43.18 44.80
N GLU A 436 65.89 44.11 45.41
CA GLU A 436 65.56 44.88 46.62
C GLU A 436 65.10 46.34 46.37
N GLU A 437 64.90 46.69 45.10
CA GLU A 437 64.51 48.00 44.62
C GLU A 437 63.01 48.09 44.31
N PHE A 438 62.42 49.21 44.68
CA PHE A 438 61.02 49.55 44.47
C PHE A 438 60.90 50.91 43.81
N ALA A 439 59.83 51.13 43.05
CA ALA A 439 59.57 52.39 42.38
C ALA A 439 58.13 52.85 42.63
N LEU A 440 57.93 54.16 42.75
CA LEU A 440 56.60 54.78 42.76
C LEU A 440 56.50 55.84 41.66
N ILE A 441 55.48 55.72 40.82
CA ILE A 441 55.11 56.73 39.82
C ILE A 441 53.95 57.55 40.38
N LEU A 442 54.10 58.88 40.38
CA LEU A 442 53.12 59.83 40.90
C LEU A 442 52.77 60.86 39.81
N PRO A 443 51.75 60.60 39.00
CA PRO A 443 51.27 61.56 38.00
C PRO A 443 50.64 62.80 38.67
N ASP A 444 50.70 63.95 37.99
CA ASP A 444 50.17 65.24 38.47
C ASP A 444 50.64 65.58 39.90
N THR A 445 51.92 65.30 40.17
CA THR A 445 52.55 65.51 41.47
C THR A 445 53.89 66.19 41.22
N ASP A 446 54.08 67.35 41.85
CA ASP A 446 55.32 68.09 41.79
C ASP A 446 56.38 67.52 42.76
N ILE A 447 57.59 68.08 42.72
CA ILE A 447 58.70 67.59 43.53
C ILE A 447 58.39 67.64 45.04
N SER A 448 57.68 68.67 45.51
CA SER A 448 57.33 68.83 46.92
C SER A 448 56.36 67.75 47.39
N GLY A 449 55.32 67.46 46.58
CA GLY A 449 54.39 66.38 46.83
C GLY A 449 55.07 65.00 46.79
N ALA A 450 56.00 64.80 45.85
CA ALA A 450 56.76 63.56 45.72
C ALA A 450 57.68 63.33 46.93
N ILE A 451 58.39 64.36 47.41
CA ILE A 451 59.20 64.29 48.63
C ILE A 451 58.33 63.94 49.84
N TYR A 452 57.14 64.54 49.95
CA TYR A 452 56.20 64.20 51.03
C TYR A 452 55.79 62.72 51.00
N VAL A 453 55.47 62.19 49.81
CA VAL A 453 55.16 60.76 49.64
C VAL A 453 56.37 59.88 49.97
N ALA A 454 57.58 60.26 49.54
CA ALA A 454 58.81 59.54 49.83
C ALA A 454 59.12 59.50 51.34
N GLU A 455 59.01 60.61 52.06
CA GLU A 455 59.18 60.65 53.51
C GLU A 455 58.12 59.81 54.22
N LYS A 456 56.88 59.82 53.74
CA LYS A 456 55.82 58.98 54.28
C LYS A 456 56.12 57.49 54.08
N VAL A 457 56.62 57.08 52.92
CA VAL A 457 57.11 55.71 52.68
C VAL A 457 58.21 55.37 53.69
N ARG A 458 59.24 56.22 53.81
CA ARG A 458 60.37 56.00 54.73
C ARG A 458 59.91 55.83 56.18
N GLN A 459 59.00 56.69 56.66
CA GLN A 459 58.42 56.61 58.01
C GLN A 459 57.61 55.33 58.20
N THR A 460 56.75 54.98 57.24
CA THR A 460 55.92 53.76 57.29
C THR A 460 56.80 52.51 57.41
N ILE A 461 57.93 52.45 56.69
CA ILE A 461 58.87 51.33 56.81
C ILE A 461 59.57 51.31 58.17
N ALA A 462 60.00 52.46 58.69
CA ALA A 462 60.59 52.55 60.02
C ALA A 462 59.63 52.07 61.12
N GLU A 463 58.33 52.32 60.96
CA GLU A 463 57.27 51.87 61.89
C GLU A 463 57.05 50.36 61.88
N LEU A 464 57.40 49.65 60.80
CA LEU A 464 57.34 48.18 60.76
C LEU A 464 58.30 47.51 61.75
N LYS A 465 59.36 48.23 62.17
CA LYS A 465 60.37 47.76 63.14
C LYS A 465 60.91 46.36 62.83
N ILE A 466 61.14 46.07 61.55
CA ILE A 466 61.73 44.78 61.11
C ILE A 466 63.20 44.75 61.58
N PRO A 467 63.63 43.80 62.44
CA PRO A 467 64.98 43.81 63.00
C PRO A 467 66.07 43.61 61.93
N HIS A 468 67.09 44.48 61.91
CA HIS A 468 68.26 44.36 61.05
C HIS A 468 69.55 44.65 61.83
N GLY A 469 69.99 43.69 62.64
CA GLY A 469 71.17 43.84 63.51
C GLY A 469 72.53 43.94 62.81
N TYR A 470 72.56 43.68 61.50
CA TYR A 470 73.76 43.72 60.65
C TYR A 470 73.81 44.96 59.74
N SER A 471 72.81 45.85 59.84
CA SER A 471 72.81 47.12 59.10
C SER A 471 73.72 48.12 59.79
N LYS A 472 74.39 48.96 58.99
CA LYS A 472 75.16 50.11 59.49
C LYS A 472 74.33 51.41 59.52
N ALA A 473 73.09 51.37 59.03
CA ALA A 473 72.19 52.53 59.00
C ALA A 473 71.34 52.65 60.27
N ASP A 474 70.66 51.56 60.66
CA ASP A 474 69.79 51.49 61.83
C ASP A 474 69.73 50.04 62.35
N ARG A 475 69.18 49.82 63.54
CA ARG A 475 68.93 48.47 64.09
C ARG A 475 67.71 47.78 63.46
N HIS A 476 66.95 48.51 62.64
CA HIS A 476 65.83 48.00 61.85
C HIS A 476 66.06 48.21 60.34
N VAL A 477 65.23 47.57 59.52
CA VAL A 477 65.22 47.76 58.06
C VAL A 477 64.83 49.21 57.73
N THR A 478 65.62 49.85 56.86
CA THR A 478 65.39 51.22 56.37
C THR A 478 65.45 51.28 54.85
N LEU A 479 64.94 52.36 54.27
CA LEU A 479 65.03 52.63 52.84
C LEU A 479 65.83 53.91 52.58
N SER A 480 66.64 53.88 51.52
CA SER A 480 67.10 55.10 50.85
C SER A 480 66.19 55.40 49.67
N LEU A 481 65.81 56.67 49.48
CA LEU A 481 64.88 57.07 48.43
C LEU A 481 65.43 58.23 47.59
N GLY A 482 65.42 58.07 46.27
CA GLY A 482 65.72 59.10 45.29
C GLY A 482 64.45 59.60 44.63
N VAL A 483 64.25 60.92 44.62
CA VAL A 483 63.04 61.56 44.09
C VAL A 483 63.40 62.47 42.92
N ALA A 484 62.67 62.33 41.81
CA ALA A 484 62.74 63.22 40.67
C ALA A 484 61.34 63.64 40.22
N SER A 485 61.22 64.82 39.63
CA SER A 485 59.97 65.38 39.12
C SER A 485 60.26 66.18 37.86
N ARG A 486 59.54 65.90 36.78
CA ARG A 486 59.65 66.66 35.53
C ARG A 486 58.28 66.95 34.94
N ILE A 487 58.17 68.09 34.27
CA ILE A 487 57.08 68.35 33.32
C ILE A 487 57.60 67.90 31.95
N PRO A 488 57.06 66.83 31.34
CA PRO A 488 57.57 66.35 30.07
C PRO A 488 57.44 67.40 28.96
N VAL A 489 58.53 67.68 28.26
CA VAL A 489 58.61 68.60 27.12
C VAL A 489 58.84 67.86 25.80
N GLN A 490 58.71 68.57 24.67
CA GLN A 490 59.06 68.03 23.36
C GLN A 490 60.51 67.50 23.42
N ASP A 491 60.74 66.28 22.92
CA ASP A 491 62.03 65.55 22.92
C ASP A 491 62.54 64.99 24.25
N SER A 492 61.89 65.25 25.39
CA SER A 492 62.22 64.57 26.66
C SER A 492 61.66 63.14 26.72
N LEU A 493 62.44 62.25 27.34
CA LEU A 493 62.17 60.81 27.44
C LEU A 493 61.95 60.37 28.90
N PRO A 494 61.11 59.34 29.15
CA PRO A 494 60.93 58.78 30.50
C PRO A 494 62.23 58.36 31.20
N GLU A 495 63.21 57.91 30.42
CA GLU A 495 64.53 57.50 30.89
C GLU A 495 65.30 58.63 31.57
N ASP A 496 65.06 59.89 31.19
CA ASP A 496 65.66 61.06 31.84
C ASP A 496 65.20 61.17 33.30
N LEU A 497 63.90 60.94 33.55
CA LEU A 497 63.32 60.96 34.89
C LEU A 497 63.83 59.80 35.76
N ILE A 498 63.97 58.61 35.15
CA ILE A 498 64.55 57.43 35.83
C ILE A 498 65.98 57.73 36.26
N LYS A 499 66.79 58.28 35.36
CA LYS A 499 68.19 58.60 35.63
C LYS A 499 68.34 59.61 36.77
N GLU A 500 67.52 60.66 36.80
CA GLU A 500 67.54 61.63 37.89
C GLU A 500 67.15 61.03 39.24
N ALA A 501 66.15 60.15 39.27
CA ALA A 501 65.74 59.47 40.48
C ALA A 501 66.85 58.52 40.97
N ASP A 502 67.55 57.85 40.05
CA ASP A 502 68.69 56.98 40.36
C ASP A 502 69.89 57.76 40.91
N ASP A 503 70.24 58.87 40.27
CA ASP A 503 71.29 59.79 40.74
C ASP A 503 70.97 60.31 42.15
N ALA A 504 69.70 60.67 42.41
CA ALA A 504 69.25 61.09 43.73
C ALA A 504 69.34 59.94 44.75
N LEU A 505 68.92 58.73 44.39
CA LEU A 505 69.01 57.54 45.24
C LEU A 505 70.47 57.22 45.60
N TYR A 506 71.38 57.36 44.65
CA TYR A 506 72.80 57.21 44.86
C TYR A 506 73.36 58.22 45.88
N GLN A 507 72.90 59.48 45.83
CA GLN A 507 73.25 60.49 46.85
C GLN A 507 72.69 60.14 48.23
N ALA A 508 71.45 59.66 48.32
CA ALA A 508 70.86 59.19 49.58
C ALA A 508 71.73 58.08 50.21
N LYS A 509 72.16 57.10 49.41
CA LYS A 509 73.05 56.01 49.87
C LYS A 509 74.42 56.54 50.35
N LYS A 510 74.95 57.60 49.73
CA LYS A 510 76.22 58.24 50.13
C LYS A 510 76.12 59.06 51.41
N GLN A 511 74.99 59.69 51.68
CA GLN A 511 74.77 60.56 52.85
C GLN A 511 74.48 59.79 54.15
N GLY A 512 74.68 58.47 54.15
CA GLY A 512 74.50 57.64 55.34
C GLY A 512 73.23 56.78 55.32
N ARG A 513 72.48 56.77 54.20
CA ARG A 513 71.23 55.98 54.01
C ARG A 513 70.08 56.43 54.92
N ASN A 514 68.95 55.72 54.89
CA ASN A 514 67.73 56.07 55.64
C ASN A 514 67.30 57.54 55.46
N CYS A 515 67.37 58.04 54.24
CA CYS A 515 67.03 59.41 53.91
C CYS A 515 66.39 59.52 52.52
N VAL A 516 65.67 60.62 52.32
CA VAL A 516 65.14 61.01 51.02
C VAL A 516 66.06 62.06 50.43
N PHE A 517 66.44 61.89 49.16
CA PHE A 517 67.18 62.88 48.40
C PHE A 517 66.41 63.20 47.12
N SER A 518 66.38 64.48 46.73
CA SER A 518 65.73 64.93 45.50
C SER A 518 66.76 65.44 44.50
N GLY A 519 66.62 65.09 43.22
CA GLY A 519 67.39 65.73 42.15
C GLY A 519 67.13 67.24 42.13
N LYS A 520 68.17 68.06 41.94
CA LYS A 520 67.95 69.49 41.68
C LYS A 520 67.33 69.62 40.29
N PRO A 521 66.25 70.40 40.10
CA PRO A 521 65.81 70.74 38.75
C PRO A 521 66.94 71.53 38.10
N GLU A 522 67.49 71.03 37.00
CA GLU A 522 68.17 71.93 36.05
C GLU A 522 67.12 72.92 35.56
N MET A 523 67.38 74.21 35.77
CA MET A 523 66.55 75.32 35.28
C MET A 523 66.49 75.36 33.76
#